data_AF-A0A0C9R6S0-F1
#
_entry.id   AF-A0A0C9R6S0-F1
#
_cell.length_a   1.000
_cell.length_b   1.000
_cell.length_c   1.000
_cell.angle_alpha   90.00
_cell.angle_beta   90.00
_cell.angle_gamma   90.00
#
_symmetry.space_group_name_H-M   'P 1'
#
loop_
_entity.id
_entity.type
_entity.pdbx_description
1 polymer ?
#
loop_
_entity_poly.entity_id
_entity_poly.type
_entity_poly.pdbx_seq_one_letter_code
_entity_poly.pdbx_strand_id
1 'polypeptide(L)'
;MEAVAVAAVTATVGFLMIDISTDCRPHMDDLYDGTLQFNCSDGRYSALGEIWFQTPEASVRSLFHRPEGTWTALTLLAFFVVYFLLSCWTYGLSVSSGVFIPTLLVGAVWGRLLGIGVRNMFPTSTWVNPGKFALIGAAATLGGVVRMTLSLSVILIEATRNITFALPIMIALTVAKWVGDFFSEGLYDIHLQLAGVPFLGWEAPSRSANISAREVMGYPVVTFRTVEGVGRIIDVLASCPHNGFPVVDTAEEHSRDEHSFGRFRGIILRWQLIVLLQ
;
A
#
# COMPACT_ATOMS: atom_id res chain seq x y z
N MET A 1 2.29 -21.34 -13.34
CA MET A 1 1.16 -21.52 -14.30
C MET A 1 0.11 -20.45 -14.12
N GLU A 2 -0.31 -20.14 -12.90
CA GLU A 2 -1.30 -19.09 -12.61
C GLU A 2 -0.94 -17.72 -13.21
N ALA A 3 0.28 -17.22 -12.98
CA ALA A 3 0.70 -15.92 -13.53
C ALA A 3 0.64 -15.85 -15.07
N VAL A 4 0.94 -16.96 -15.76
CA VAL A 4 0.85 -17.04 -17.23
C VAL A 4 -0.61 -17.02 -17.67
N ALA A 5 -1.49 -17.71 -16.94
CA ALA A 5 -2.93 -17.69 -17.21
C ALA A 5 -3.51 -16.29 -17.00
N VAL A 6 -3.16 -15.61 -15.90
CA VAL A 6 -3.60 -14.23 -15.65
C VAL A 6 -3.10 -13.29 -16.74
N ALA A 7 -1.83 -13.40 -17.16
CA ALA A 7 -1.29 -12.60 -18.25
C ALA A 7 -2.01 -12.84 -19.60
N ALA A 8 -2.38 -14.09 -19.90
CA ALA A 8 -3.16 -14.41 -21.10
C ALA A 8 -4.59 -13.85 -20.99
N VAL A 9 -5.22 -13.92 -19.83
CA VAL A 9 -6.56 -13.38 -19.60
C VAL A 9 -6.56 -11.85 -19.66
N THR A 10 -5.58 -11.17 -19.06
CA THR A 10 -5.48 -9.70 -19.13
C THR A 10 -5.29 -9.22 -20.57
N ALA A 11 -4.44 -9.88 -21.35
CA ALA A 11 -4.22 -9.54 -22.76
C ALA A 11 -5.46 -9.78 -23.62
N THR A 12 -6.13 -10.92 -23.46
CA THR A 12 -7.35 -11.25 -24.22
C THR A 12 -8.50 -10.33 -23.87
N VAL A 13 -8.71 -10.03 -22.58
CA VAL A 13 -9.76 -9.10 -22.13
C VAL A 13 -9.49 -7.68 -22.63
N GLY A 14 -8.24 -7.20 -22.54
CA GLY A 14 -7.87 -5.89 -23.08
C GLY A 14 -8.11 -5.78 -24.59
N PHE A 15 -7.72 -6.80 -25.36
CA PHE A 15 -7.95 -6.84 -26.80
C PHE A 15 -9.45 -6.88 -27.15
N LEU A 16 -10.23 -7.74 -26.48
CA LEU A 16 -11.68 -7.83 -26.69
C LEU A 16 -12.40 -6.52 -26.36
N MET A 17 -11.99 -5.81 -25.30
CA MET A 17 -12.55 -4.50 -24.98
C MET A 17 -12.35 -3.47 -26.09
N ILE A 18 -11.17 -3.48 -26.72
CA ILE A 18 -10.84 -2.55 -27.79
C ILE A 18 -11.60 -2.89 -29.06
N ASP A 19 -11.75 -4.19 -29.37
CA ASP A 19 -12.49 -4.66 -30.54
C ASP A 19 -13.99 -4.35 -30.48
N ILE A 20 -14.60 -4.56 -29.30
CA ILE A 20 -16.02 -4.29 -29.06
C ILE A 20 -16.32 -2.78 -28.99
N SER A 21 -15.34 -1.96 -28.61
CA SER A 21 -15.53 -0.52 -28.40
C SER A 21 -15.51 0.25 -29.71
N THR A 22 -16.63 0.91 -30.02
CA THR A 22 -16.78 1.79 -31.19
C THR A 22 -16.40 3.26 -30.95
N ASP A 23 -15.79 3.57 -29.79
CA ASP A 23 -15.38 4.93 -29.44
C ASP A 23 -14.11 5.35 -30.19
N CYS A 24 -14.30 5.88 -31.41
CA CYS A 24 -13.25 6.44 -32.24
C CYS A 24 -13.18 7.98 -32.09
N ARG A 25 -11.98 8.51 -31.84
CA ARG A 25 -11.73 9.95 -31.71
C ARG A 25 -10.76 10.45 -32.79
N PRO A 26 -10.92 11.68 -33.30
CA PRO A 26 -9.97 12.25 -34.26
C PRO A 26 -8.62 12.47 -33.58
N HIS A 27 -7.53 12.25 -34.31
CA HIS A 27 -6.19 12.53 -33.82
C HIS A 27 -6.07 14.03 -33.46
N MET A 28 -5.79 14.33 -32.20
CA MET A 28 -5.45 15.68 -31.73
C MET A 28 -3.93 15.77 -31.73
N ASP A 29 -3.38 16.69 -32.54
CA ASP A 29 -1.97 17.09 -32.76
C ASP A 29 -0.84 16.26 -32.10
N ASP A 30 0.23 16.06 -32.88
CA ASP A 30 1.49 15.26 -32.74
C ASP A 30 2.23 15.17 -31.37
N LEU A 31 1.64 15.62 -30.27
CA LEU A 31 2.27 15.67 -28.95
C LEU A 31 2.13 14.37 -28.12
N TYR A 32 1.47 13.34 -28.65
CA TYR A 32 1.11 12.13 -27.89
C TYR A 32 1.44 10.84 -28.65
N ASP A 33 2.67 10.36 -28.49
CA ASP A 33 3.09 9.04 -28.94
C ASP A 33 2.29 7.96 -28.21
N GLY A 34 1.57 7.12 -28.98
CA GLY A 34 0.86 5.95 -28.46
C GLY A 34 -0.65 5.90 -28.72
N THR A 35 -1.19 6.68 -29.66
CA THR A 35 -2.57 6.49 -30.12
C THR A 35 -2.64 5.33 -31.12
N LEU A 36 -3.42 4.29 -30.80
CA LEU A 36 -3.62 3.15 -31.69
C LEU A 36 -4.87 3.35 -32.56
N GLN A 37 -4.71 3.32 -33.89
CA GLN A 37 -5.83 3.15 -34.81
C GLN A 37 -6.17 1.65 -34.90
N PHE A 38 -7.30 1.28 -34.31
CA PHE A 38 -7.82 -0.09 -34.35
C PHE A 38 -9.34 -0.04 -34.48
N ASN A 39 -9.89 -0.78 -35.45
CA ASN A 39 -11.32 -0.80 -35.78
C ASN A 39 -11.97 0.60 -35.98
N CYS A 40 -11.18 1.56 -36.44
CA CYS A 40 -11.60 2.95 -36.70
C CYS A 40 -11.22 3.37 -38.12
N SER A 41 -12.01 4.29 -38.69
CA SER A 41 -11.72 4.90 -40.00
C SER A 41 -10.43 5.70 -39.97
N ASP A 42 -9.81 5.90 -41.14
CA ASP A 42 -8.53 6.61 -41.27
C ASP A 42 -8.52 7.98 -40.60
N GLY A 43 -7.44 8.25 -39.86
CA GLY A 43 -7.26 9.50 -39.10
C GLY A 43 -7.99 9.53 -37.74
N ARG A 44 -8.58 8.42 -37.29
CA ARG A 44 -9.17 8.27 -35.95
C ARG A 44 -8.46 7.18 -35.15
N TYR A 45 -8.38 7.36 -33.84
CA TYR A 45 -7.82 6.38 -32.91
C TYR A 45 -8.89 5.86 -31.94
N SER A 46 -8.65 4.68 -31.37
CA SER A 46 -9.53 4.07 -30.37
C SER A 46 -9.24 4.65 -28.98
N ALA A 47 -10.26 5.19 -28.32
CA ALA A 47 -10.11 5.82 -27.01
C ALA A 47 -9.69 4.83 -25.90
N LEU A 48 -10.15 3.57 -25.97
CA LEU A 48 -9.70 2.50 -25.08
C LEU A 48 -8.31 1.97 -25.44
N GLY A 49 -7.96 2.00 -26.74
CA GLY A 49 -6.62 1.66 -27.20
C GLY A 49 -5.55 2.54 -26.56
N GLU A 50 -5.82 3.83 -26.38
CA GLU A 50 -4.91 4.76 -25.69
C GLU A 50 -4.65 4.34 -24.24
N ILE A 51 -5.64 3.80 -23.52
CA ILE A 51 -5.49 3.45 -22.10
C ILE A 51 -4.83 2.07 -21.93
N TRP A 52 -5.17 1.10 -22.79
CA TRP A 52 -4.74 -0.30 -22.68
C TRP A 52 -3.36 -0.60 -23.30
N PHE A 53 -3.01 0.04 -24.42
CA PHE A 53 -1.75 -0.24 -25.13
C PHE A 53 -0.59 0.68 -24.73
N GLN A 54 -0.83 1.65 -23.85
CA GLN A 54 0.21 2.48 -23.25
C GLN A 54 0.69 1.91 -21.92
N THR A 55 1.84 2.41 -21.45
CA THR A 55 2.27 2.11 -20.09
C THR A 55 1.28 2.75 -19.10
N PRO A 56 1.03 2.12 -17.95
CA PRO A 56 -0.01 2.60 -17.04
C PRO A 56 0.31 3.99 -16.48
N GLU A 57 1.59 4.40 -16.43
CA GLU A 57 2.01 5.76 -16.06
C GLU A 57 1.58 6.79 -17.11
N ALA A 58 1.70 6.44 -18.39
CA ALA A 58 1.24 7.28 -19.49
C ALA A 58 -0.29 7.38 -19.49
N SER A 59 -0.99 6.28 -19.20
CA SER A 59 -2.46 6.27 -19.05
C SER A 59 -2.95 7.13 -17.89
N VAL A 60 -2.26 7.10 -16.73
CA VAL A 60 -2.57 8.01 -15.62
C VAL A 60 -2.34 9.47 -16.03
N ARG A 61 -1.22 9.75 -16.71
CA ARG A 61 -0.91 11.10 -17.18
C ARG A 61 -1.94 11.62 -18.19
N SER A 62 -2.38 10.78 -19.13
CA SER A 62 -3.41 11.15 -20.11
C SER A 62 -4.74 11.43 -19.41
N LEU A 63 -5.13 10.63 -18.41
CA LEU A 63 -6.34 10.86 -17.60
C LEU A 63 -6.31 12.16 -16.79
N PHE A 64 -5.13 12.69 -16.44
CA PHE A 64 -5.02 13.99 -15.75
C PHE A 64 -5.07 15.18 -16.70
N HIS A 65 -4.47 15.08 -17.88
CA HIS A 65 -4.22 16.23 -18.75
C HIS A 65 -5.11 16.33 -19.99
N ARG A 66 -5.68 15.22 -20.49
CA ARG A 66 -6.53 15.26 -21.69
C ARG A 66 -7.81 16.06 -21.45
N PRO A 67 -8.28 16.83 -22.46
CA PRO A 67 -9.47 17.67 -22.34
C PRO A 67 -10.76 16.86 -22.17
N GLU A 68 -11.84 17.56 -21.77
CA GLU A 68 -13.17 16.98 -21.70
C GLU A 68 -13.63 16.45 -23.07
N GLY A 69 -14.41 15.36 -23.08
CA GLY A 69 -14.91 14.74 -24.31
C GLY A 69 -13.95 13.76 -25.00
N THR A 70 -12.74 13.54 -24.48
CA THR A 70 -11.80 12.52 -25.02
C THR A 70 -12.37 11.10 -24.87
N TRP A 71 -12.93 10.78 -23.70
CA TRP A 71 -13.52 9.48 -23.40
C TRP A 71 -15.01 9.61 -23.07
N THR A 72 -15.79 8.62 -23.48
CA THR A 72 -17.21 8.52 -23.13
C THR A 72 -17.35 7.91 -21.73
N ALA A 73 -18.39 8.29 -20.98
CA ALA A 73 -18.62 7.78 -19.63
C ALA A 73 -18.76 6.24 -19.61
N LEU A 74 -19.39 5.66 -20.64
CA LEU A 74 -19.60 4.22 -20.75
C LEU A 74 -18.27 3.45 -20.93
N THR A 75 -17.36 3.94 -21.77
CA THR A 75 -16.06 3.29 -22.01
C THR A 75 -15.15 3.39 -20.80
N LEU A 76 -15.14 4.54 -20.10
CA LEU A 76 -14.42 4.68 -18.83
C LEU A 76 -14.99 3.76 -17.74
N LEU A 77 -16.32 3.64 -17.64
CA LEU A 77 -16.94 2.75 -16.67
C LEU A 77 -16.61 1.27 -16.95
N ALA A 78 -16.67 0.85 -18.21
CA ALA A 78 -16.30 -0.50 -18.61
C ALA A 78 -14.82 -0.78 -18.25
N PHE A 79 -13.92 0.13 -18.62
CA PHE A 79 -12.50 0.04 -18.28
C PHE A 79 -12.29 -0.04 -16.76
N PHE A 80 -12.96 0.81 -15.98
CA PHE A 80 -12.88 0.80 -14.52
C PHE A 80 -13.20 -0.57 -13.92
N VAL A 81 -14.34 -1.15 -14.28
CA VAL A 81 -14.80 -2.42 -13.72
C VAL A 81 -13.81 -3.54 -14.04
N VAL A 82 -13.40 -3.64 -15.30
CA VAL A 82 -12.48 -4.71 -15.73
C VAL A 82 -11.09 -4.52 -15.14
N TYR A 83 -10.51 -3.33 -15.23
CA TYR A 83 -9.17 -3.06 -14.73
C TYR A 83 -9.09 -3.21 -13.21
N PHE A 84 -10.13 -2.81 -12.47
CA PHE A 84 -10.21 -3.05 -11.02
C PHE A 84 -10.15 -4.53 -10.68
N LEU A 85 -10.98 -5.37 -11.31
CA LEU A 85 -10.99 -6.82 -11.08
C LEU A 85 -9.65 -7.46 -11.45
N LEU A 86 -9.07 -7.07 -12.58
CA LEU A 86 -7.76 -7.58 -13.00
C LEU A 86 -6.64 -7.12 -12.05
N SER A 87 -6.69 -5.89 -11.54
CA SER A 87 -5.73 -5.39 -10.55
C SER A 87 -5.83 -6.17 -9.24
N CYS A 88 -7.04 -6.48 -8.78
CA CYS A 88 -7.24 -7.32 -7.59
C CYS A 88 -6.69 -8.74 -7.80
N TRP A 89 -6.95 -9.33 -8.96
CA TRP A 89 -6.46 -10.69 -9.27
C TRP A 89 -4.94 -10.74 -9.42
N THR A 90 -4.34 -9.75 -10.08
CA THR A 90 -2.89 -9.69 -10.35
C THR A 90 -2.08 -9.49 -9.06
N TYR A 91 -2.64 -8.81 -8.06
CA TYR A 91 -1.92 -8.54 -6.81
C TYR A 91 -1.58 -9.80 -6.01
N GLY A 92 -2.44 -10.83 -6.04
CA GLY A 92 -2.23 -12.07 -5.31
C GLY A 92 -1.20 -13.02 -5.93
N LEU A 93 -0.59 -12.66 -7.05
CA LEU A 93 0.33 -13.53 -7.78
C LEU A 93 1.73 -13.55 -7.16
N SER A 94 2.42 -14.69 -7.30
CA SER A 94 3.81 -14.87 -6.88
C SER A 94 4.81 -14.22 -7.86
N VAL A 95 4.63 -12.93 -8.15
CA VAL A 95 5.46 -12.14 -9.07
C VAL A 95 5.83 -10.82 -8.39
N SER A 96 7.06 -10.35 -8.59
CA SER A 96 7.47 -9.02 -8.12
C SER A 96 6.69 -7.95 -8.89
N SER A 97 5.76 -7.28 -8.23
CA SER A 97 4.90 -6.24 -8.81
C SER A 97 4.56 -5.18 -7.77
N GLY A 98 4.24 -3.97 -8.26
CA GLY A 98 3.80 -2.85 -7.43
C GLY A 98 2.30 -2.59 -7.57
N VAL A 99 1.65 -2.21 -6.47
CA VAL A 99 0.20 -1.92 -6.43
C VAL A 99 -0.10 -0.43 -6.63
N PHE A 100 0.92 0.43 -6.52
CA PHE A 100 0.79 1.88 -6.49
C PHE A 100 0.23 2.46 -7.80
N ILE A 101 0.82 2.11 -8.95
CA ILE A 101 0.37 2.62 -10.24
C ILE A 101 -1.00 2.05 -10.65
N PRO A 102 -1.29 0.74 -10.49
CA PRO A 102 -2.63 0.21 -10.78
C PRO A 102 -3.74 0.88 -9.98
N THR A 103 -3.53 1.13 -8.68
CA THR A 103 -4.52 1.78 -7.82
C THR A 103 -4.69 3.26 -8.14
N LEU A 104 -3.62 3.96 -8.51
CA LEU A 104 -3.70 5.30 -9.10
C LEU A 104 -4.56 5.32 -10.35
N LEU A 105 -4.36 4.37 -11.27
CA LEU A 105 -5.09 4.31 -12.52
C LEU A 105 -6.58 4.05 -12.30
N VAL A 106 -6.93 3.07 -11.46
CA VAL A 106 -8.32 2.80 -11.06
C VAL A 106 -8.98 4.07 -10.48
N GLY A 107 -8.30 4.74 -9.53
CA GLY A 107 -8.82 5.94 -8.91
C GLY A 107 -8.90 7.13 -9.86
N ALA A 108 -7.97 7.27 -10.80
CA ALA A 108 -7.99 8.31 -11.82
C ALA A 108 -9.18 8.15 -12.76
N VAL A 109 -9.46 6.92 -13.21
CA VAL A 109 -10.62 6.61 -14.06
C VAL A 109 -11.92 6.90 -13.30
N TRP A 110 -12.04 6.43 -12.07
CA TRP A 110 -13.22 6.67 -11.24
C TRP A 110 -13.44 8.16 -10.96
N GLY A 111 -12.37 8.88 -10.59
CA GLY A 111 -12.41 10.32 -10.38
C GLY A 111 -12.81 11.08 -11.66
N ARG A 112 -12.29 10.66 -12.82
CA ARG A 112 -12.66 11.28 -14.10
C ARG A 112 -14.13 11.01 -14.45
N LEU A 113 -14.63 9.80 -14.21
CA LEU A 113 -16.04 9.45 -14.40
C LEU A 113 -16.96 10.32 -13.53
N LEU A 114 -16.60 10.52 -12.25
CA LEU A 114 -17.30 11.45 -11.36
C LEU A 114 -17.24 12.89 -11.89
N GLY A 115 -16.09 13.33 -12.40
CA GLY A 115 -15.94 14.66 -13.02
C GLY A 115 -16.87 14.88 -14.22
N ILE A 116 -17.05 13.86 -15.07
CA ILE A 116 -18.00 13.89 -16.19
C ILE A 116 -19.44 13.96 -15.65
N GLY A 117 -19.77 13.18 -14.62
CA GLY A 117 -21.09 13.23 -13.98
C GLY A 117 -21.42 14.61 -13.39
N VAL A 118 -20.48 15.22 -12.66
CA VAL A 118 -20.64 16.57 -12.09
C VAL A 118 -20.80 17.62 -13.20
N ARG A 119 -20.06 17.49 -14.31
CA ARG A 119 -20.19 18.39 -15.46
C ARG A 119 -21.56 18.28 -16.12
N ASN A 120 -22.13 17.08 -16.21
CA ASN A 120 -23.48 16.88 -16.74
C ASN A 120 -24.56 17.49 -15.84
N MET A 121 -24.34 17.50 -14.51
CA MET A 121 -25.25 18.15 -13.56
C MET A 121 -25.11 19.69 -13.56
N PHE A 122 -23.88 20.20 -13.75
CA PHE A 122 -23.58 21.63 -13.76
C PHE A 122 -22.91 22.07 -15.08
N PRO A 123 -23.64 22.08 -16.20
CA PRO A 123 -23.07 22.30 -17.53
C PRO A 123 -22.50 23.71 -17.73
N THR A 124 -23.01 24.71 -17.01
CA THR A 124 -22.61 26.12 -17.12
C THR A 124 -21.37 26.48 -16.30
N SER A 125 -20.89 25.55 -15.46
CA SER A 125 -19.80 25.80 -14.53
C SER A 125 -18.43 25.54 -15.16
N THR A 126 -17.63 26.60 -15.35
CA THR A 126 -16.27 26.53 -15.90
C THR A 126 -15.22 25.97 -14.94
N TRP A 127 -15.54 25.86 -13.64
CA TRP A 127 -14.63 25.34 -12.62
C TRP A 127 -14.53 23.80 -12.63
N VAL A 128 -15.51 23.11 -13.23
CA VAL A 128 -15.54 21.65 -13.33
C VAL A 128 -14.60 21.20 -14.44
N ASN A 129 -13.42 20.71 -14.06
CA ASN A 129 -12.48 20.08 -14.98
C ASN A 129 -12.27 18.61 -14.59
N PRO A 130 -12.58 17.65 -15.47
CA PRO A 130 -12.54 16.22 -15.15
C PRO A 130 -11.13 15.71 -14.77
N GLY A 131 -10.06 16.35 -15.25
CA GLY A 131 -8.68 16.02 -14.88
C GLY A 131 -8.37 16.33 -13.41
N LYS A 132 -8.95 17.39 -12.84
CA LYS A 132 -8.81 17.71 -11.41
C LYS A 132 -9.49 16.65 -10.53
N PHE A 133 -10.68 16.19 -10.95
CA PHE A 133 -11.39 15.12 -10.25
C PHE A 133 -10.67 13.77 -10.39
N ALA A 134 -10.04 13.51 -11.54
CA ALA A 134 -9.20 12.32 -11.73
C ALA A 134 -8.04 12.29 -10.73
N LEU A 135 -7.33 13.42 -10.53
CA LEU A 135 -6.25 13.50 -9.55
C LEU A 135 -6.73 13.23 -8.11
N ILE A 136 -7.85 13.84 -7.71
CA ILE A 136 -8.42 13.66 -6.36
C ILE A 136 -8.91 12.21 -6.18
N GLY A 137 -9.54 11.61 -7.20
CA GLY A 137 -9.96 10.21 -7.19
C GLY A 137 -8.79 9.25 -7.08
N ALA A 138 -7.71 9.50 -7.83
CA ALA A 138 -6.48 8.71 -7.77
C ALA A 138 -5.86 8.75 -6.36
N ALA A 139 -5.80 9.93 -5.75
CA ALA A 139 -5.36 10.10 -4.37
C ALA A 139 -6.25 9.33 -3.39
N ALA A 140 -7.57 9.50 -3.48
CA ALA A 140 -8.52 8.87 -2.58
C ALA A 140 -8.45 7.33 -2.63
N THR A 141 -8.39 6.74 -3.83
CA THR A 141 -8.26 5.27 -3.98
C THR A 141 -6.94 4.75 -3.42
N LEU A 142 -5.82 5.43 -3.70
CA LEU A 142 -4.54 5.07 -3.10
C LEU A 142 -4.56 5.14 -1.57
N GLY A 143 -5.07 6.23 -1.01
CA GLY A 143 -5.17 6.42 0.44
C GLY A 143 -6.07 5.38 1.09
N GLY A 144 -7.15 4.98 0.42
CA GLY A 144 -8.06 3.94 0.89
C GLY A 144 -7.45 2.53 0.89
N VAL A 145 -6.64 2.19 -0.11
CA VAL A 145 -6.01 0.86 -0.21
C VAL A 145 -4.78 0.75 0.69
N VAL A 146 -3.90 1.75 0.65
CA VAL A 146 -2.57 1.71 1.29
C VAL A 146 -2.57 2.32 2.69
N ARG A 147 -3.55 3.16 3.04
CA ARG A 147 -3.66 3.86 4.34
C ARG A 147 -2.49 4.79 4.69
N MET A 148 -1.69 5.19 3.70
CA MET A 148 -0.67 6.23 3.83
C MET A 148 -1.27 7.61 3.55
N THR A 149 -1.13 8.55 4.49
CA THR A 149 -1.70 9.90 4.37
C THR A 149 -0.64 10.97 4.10
N LEU A 150 0.26 11.22 5.05
CA LEU A 150 1.19 12.36 4.98
C LEU A 150 2.22 12.20 3.85
N SER A 151 2.95 11.09 3.81
CA SER A 151 3.95 10.83 2.77
C SER A 151 3.32 10.83 1.37
N LEU A 152 2.18 10.16 1.21
CA LEU A 152 1.48 10.11 -0.07
C LEU A 152 0.99 11.49 -0.52
N SER A 153 0.48 12.31 0.41
CA SER A 153 0.07 13.69 0.11
C SER A 153 1.23 14.48 -0.47
N VAL A 154 2.41 14.41 0.17
CA VAL A 154 3.61 15.13 -0.28
C VAL A 154 4.06 14.63 -1.66
N ILE A 155 4.12 13.32 -1.88
CA ILE A 155 4.50 12.74 -3.18
C ILE A 155 3.59 13.26 -4.31
N LEU A 156 2.27 13.30 -4.09
CA LEU A 156 1.33 13.79 -5.10
C LEU A 156 1.46 15.30 -5.34
N ILE A 157 1.71 16.09 -4.29
CA ILE A 157 1.93 17.54 -4.42
C ILE A 157 3.22 17.82 -5.21
N GLU A 158 4.30 17.11 -4.90
CA GLU A 158 5.57 17.26 -5.61
C GLU A 158 5.46 16.82 -7.08
N ALA A 159 4.79 15.69 -7.34
CA ALA A 159 4.57 15.19 -8.70
C ALA A 159 3.71 16.13 -9.55
N THR A 160 2.69 16.77 -8.95
CA THR A 160 1.82 17.74 -9.63
C THR A 160 2.45 19.14 -9.73
N ARG A 161 3.51 19.41 -8.96
CA ARG A 161 4.18 20.72 -8.84
C ARG A 161 3.22 21.88 -8.54
N ASN A 162 2.14 21.60 -7.81
CA ASN A 162 1.15 22.62 -7.48
C ASN A 162 0.63 22.45 -6.06
N ILE A 163 1.14 23.29 -5.16
CA ILE A 163 0.80 23.28 -3.73
C ILE A 163 -0.65 23.66 -3.45
N THR A 164 -1.36 24.34 -4.37
CA THR A 164 -2.76 24.71 -4.17
C THR A 164 -3.66 23.48 -4.08
N PHE A 165 -3.28 22.36 -4.70
CA PHE A 165 -4.00 21.09 -4.60
C PHE A 165 -3.70 20.30 -3.31
N ALA A 166 -2.78 20.78 -2.47
CA ALA A 166 -2.41 20.10 -1.24
C ALA A 166 -3.60 19.86 -0.31
N LEU A 167 -4.39 20.91 -0.04
CA LEU A 167 -5.50 20.84 0.91
C LEU A 167 -6.61 19.87 0.44
N PRO A 168 -7.11 19.94 -0.80
CA PRO A 168 -8.08 18.96 -1.31
C PRO A 168 -7.57 17.51 -1.28
N ILE A 169 -6.30 17.29 -1.63
CA ILE A 169 -5.69 15.95 -1.63
C ILE A 169 -5.60 15.40 -0.21
N MET A 170 -5.12 16.20 0.74
CA MET A 170 -5.01 15.79 2.15
C MET A 170 -6.37 15.44 2.76
N ILE A 171 -7.41 16.24 2.47
CA ILE A 171 -8.78 15.96 2.94
C ILE A 171 -9.29 14.66 2.34
N ALA A 172 -9.16 14.48 1.02
CA ALA A 172 -9.61 13.27 0.33
C ALA A 172 -8.91 12.01 0.87
N LEU A 173 -7.59 12.07 1.08
CA LEU A 173 -6.80 10.99 1.66
C LEU A 173 -7.21 10.66 3.09
N THR A 174 -7.44 11.68 3.92
CA THR A 174 -7.85 11.49 5.31
C THR A 174 -9.23 10.84 5.38
N VAL A 175 -10.20 11.34 4.62
CA VAL A 175 -11.55 10.76 4.56
C VAL A 175 -11.49 9.33 4.03
N ALA A 176 -10.74 9.06 2.96
CA ALA A 176 -10.59 7.72 2.42
C ALA A 176 -9.95 6.74 3.43
N LYS A 177 -8.92 7.19 4.16
CA LYS A 177 -8.32 6.39 5.24
C LYS A 177 -9.32 6.11 6.35
N TRP A 178 -10.05 7.12 6.84
CA TRP A 178 -11.01 6.95 7.94
C TRP A 178 -12.13 5.99 7.59
N VAL A 179 -12.71 6.15 6.39
CA VAL A 179 -13.73 5.23 5.88
C VAL A 179 -13.15 3.85 5.71
N GLY A 180 -11.94 3.73 5.19
CA GLY A 180 -11.24 2.45 5.08
C GLY A 180 -11.03 1.78 6.44
N ASP A 181 -10.50 2.51 7.43
CA ASP A 181 -10.14 2.00 8.77
C ASP A 181 -11.39 1.46 9.50
N PHE A 182 -12.58 1.93 9.13
CA PHE A 182 -13.84 1.40 9.63
C PHE A 182 -14.19 0.00 9.09
N PHE A 183 -13.80 -0.33 7.86
CA PHE A 183 -14.18 -1.60 7.21
C PHE A 183 -13.07 -2.65 7.20
N SER A 184 -11.82 -2.24 6.98
CA SER A 184 -10.69 -3.15 6.82
C SER A 184 -9.38 -2.49 7.26
N GLU A 185 -8.34 -3.27 7.42
CA GLU A 185 -6.97 -2.75 7.55
C GLU A 185 -6.37 -2.40 6.18
N GLY A 186 -5.21 -1.74 6.18
CA GLY A 186 -4.47 -1.43 4.97
C GLY A 186 -3.90 -2.69 4.31
N LEU A 187 -3.75 -2.64 2.99
CA LEU A 187 -3.28 -3.79 2.21
C LEU A 187 -1.95 -4.36 2.73
N TYR A 188 -0.99 -3.49 3.03
CA TYR A 188 0.33 -3.90 3.51
C TYR A 188 0.29 -4.50 4.92
N ASP A 189 -0.55 -3.96 5.81
CA ASP A 189 -0.70 -4.46 7.18
C ASP A 189 -1.31 -5.87 7.19
N ILE A 190 -2.32 -6.10 6.35
CA ILE A 190 -2.94 -7.44 6.17
C ILE A 190 -1.90 -8.46 5.71
N HIS A 191 -1.08 -8.13 4.72
CA HIS A 191 -0.04 -9.04 4.24
C HIS A 191 1.03 -9.33 5.29
N LEU A 192 1.36 -8.35 6.13
CA LEU A 192 2.31 -8.52 7.22
C LEU A 192 1.77 -9.49 8.29
N GLN A 193 0.47 -9.38 8.61
CA GLN A 193 -0.22 -10.30 9.51
C GLN A 193 -0.31 -11.72 8.94
N LEU A 194 -0.65 -11.86 7.65
CA LEU A 194 -0.69 -13.16 6.97
C LEU A 194 0.68 -13.83 6.90
N ALA A 195 1.76 -13.05 6.82
CA ALA A 195 3.12 -13.57 6.89
C ALA A 195 3.55 -14.00 8.31
N GLY A 196 2.73 -13.73 9.34
CA GLY A 196 3.03 -14.07 10.73
C GLY A 196 4.20 -13.29 11.33
N VAL A 197 4.54 -12.13 10.77
CA VAL A 197 5.65 -11.30 11.24
C VAL A 197 5.19 -10.49 12.46
N PRO A 198 5.89 -10.56 13.61
CA PRO A 198 5.57 -9.75 14.78
C PRO A 198 5.89 -8.29 14.49
N PHE A 199 4.86 -7.50 14.20
CA PHE A 199 4.95 -6.06 13.95
C PHE A 199 4.37 -5.27 15.11
N LEU A 200 5.11 -4.23 15.54
CA LEU A 200 4.66 -3.32 16.58
C LEU A 200 4.06 -2.07 15.94
N GLY A 201 2.79 -1.81 16.23
CA GLY A 201 2.10 -0.60 15.78
C GLY A 201 2.67 0.68 16.39
N TRP A 202 2.27 1.83 15.84
CA TRP A 202 2.69 3.16 16.33
C TRP A 202 2.22 3.45 17.76
N GLU A 203 1.01 2.99 18.09
CA GLU A 203 0.39 3.14 19.40
C GLU A 203 0.03 1.78 19.96
N ALA A 204 0.01 1.69 21.30
CA ALA A 204 -0.49 0.50 21.98
C ALA A 204 -2.01 0.36 21.75
N PRO A 205 -2.56 -0.88 21.76
CA PRO A 205 -3.99 -1.09 21.61
C PRO A 205 -4.79 -0.28 22.64
N SER A 206 -5.92 0.30 22.23
CA SER A 206 -6.73 1.18 23.11
C SER A 206 -7.24 0.51 24.40
N ARG A 207 -7.26 -0.83 24.46
CA ARG A 207 -7.63 -1.61 25.66
C ARG A 207 -6.45 -2.11 26.48
N SER A 208 -5.21 -1.70 26.18
CA SER A 208 -4.02 -2.14 26.93
C SER A 208 -3.65 -1.26 28.12
N ALA A 209 -4.37 -0.15 28.37
CA ALA A 209 -4.04 0.80 29.43
C ALA A 209 -4.05 0.19 30.85
N ASN A 210 -4.87 -0.84 31.07
CA ASN A 210 -4.97 -1.53 32.36
C ASN A 210 -4.10 -2.79 32.46
N ILE A 211 -3.35 -3.15 31.40
CA ILE A 211 -2.51 -4.35 31.38
C ILE A 211 -1.17 -4.00 32.04
N SER A 212 -0.83 -4.73 33.09
CA SER A 212 0.45 -4.54 33.78
C SER A 212 1.60 -5.23 33.03
N ALA A 213 2.82 -4.69 33.13
CA ALA A 213 4.01 -5.33 32.53
C ALA A 213 4.24 -6.76 33.08
N ARG A 214 3.74 -7.06 34.28
CA ARG A 214 3.79 -8.39 34.91
C ARG A 214 3.01 -9.45 34.10
N GLU A 215 1.95 -9.06 33.39
CA GLU A 215 1.14 -9.98 32.58
C GLU A 215 1.76 -10.27 31.21
N VAL A 216 2.56 -9.34 30.69
CA VAL A 216 3.16 -9.43 29.34
C VAL A 216 4.57 -10.02 29.38
N MET A 217 5.28 -9.88 30.50
CA MET A 217 6.65 -10.39 30.63
C MET A 217 6.71 -11.93 30.54
N GLY A 218 7.76 -12.45 29.88
CA GLY A 218 8.04 -13.88 29.91
C GLY A 218 8.61 -14.30 31.27
N TYR A 219 8.02 -15.31 31.91
CA TYR A 219 8.48 -15.92 33.16
C TYR A 219 8.42 -17.45 33.05
N PRO A 220 9.40 -18.20 33.60
CA PRO A 220 10.58 -17.75 34.34
C PRO A 220 11.69 -17.19 33.45
N VAL A 221 12.49 -16.26 33.98
CA VAL A 221 13.61 -15.62 33.26
C VAL A 221 14.90 -16.42 33.48
N VAL A 222 15.64 -16.69 32.42
CA VAL A 222 16.96 -17.33 32.50
C VAL A 222 18.02 -16.24 32.71
N THR A 223 18.69 -16.27 33.85
CA THR A 223 19.66 -15.24 34.27
C THR A 223 21.08 -15.79 34.38
N PHE A 224 22.06 -14.91 34.17
CA PHE A 224 23.47 -15.15 34.48
C PHE A 224 23.94 -14.30 35.66
N ARG A 225 24.96 -14.77 36.37
CA ARG A 225 25.66 -14.01 37.42
C ARG A 225 26.73 -13.11 36.81
N THR A 226 27.14 -12.09 37.55
CA THR A 226 28.30 -11.25 37.17
C THR A 226 29.58 -12.06 37.02
N VAL A 227 29.73 -13.11 37.82
CA VAL A 227 30.77 -14.13 37.69
C VAL A 227 30.07 -15.49 37.56
N GLU A 228 30.07 -16.04 36.35
CA GLU A 228 29.39 -17.29 36.01
C GLU A 228 30.39 -18.35 35.52
N GLY A 229 30.10 -19.63 35.78
CA GLY A 229 30.91 -20.73 35.27
C GLY A 229 30.69 -20.95 33.76
N VAL A 230 31.77 -21.10 33.01
CA VAL A 230 31.74 -21.31 31.54
C VAL A 230 30.88 -22.51 31.15
N GLY A 231 30.93 -23.61 31.91
CA GLY A 231 30.10 -24.79 31.66
C GLY A 231 28.61 -24.47 31.66
N ARG A 232 28.12 -23.72 32.65
CA ARG A 232 26.72 -23.30 32.73
C ARG A 232 26.32 -22.37 31.57
N ILE A 233 27.22 -21.50 31.12
CA ILE A 233 26.97 -20.65 29.95
C ILE A 233 26.74 -21.52 28.72
N ILE A 234 27.60 -22.51 28.48
CA ILE A 234 27.48 -23.43 27.34
C ILE A 234 26.18 -24.24 27.43
N ASP A 235 25.85 -24.76 28.61
CA ASP A 235 24.63 -25.54 28.84
C ASP A 235 23.36 -24.71 28.58
N VAL A 236 23.33 -23.46 29.05
CA VAL A 236 22.21 -22.52 28.80
C VAL A 236 22.14 -22.13 27.33
N LEU A 237 23.28 -21.89 26.67
CA LEU A 237 23.31 -21.59 25.25
C LEU A 237 22.86 -22.78 24.39
N ALA A 238 23.09 -24.03 24.83
CA ALA A 238 22.63 -25.23 24.15
C ALA A 238 21.13 -25.51 24.37
N SER A 239 20.61 -25.20 25.56
CA SER A 239 19.23 -25.51 25.94
C SER A 239 18.22 -24.40 25.63
N CYS A 240 18.63 -23.12 25.62
CA CYS A 240 17.73 -21.98 25.44
C CYS A 240 17.92 -21.27 24.09
N PRO A 241 16.83 -20.98 23.35
CA PRO A 241 16.88 -20.26 22.08
C PRO A 241 16.93 -18.72 22.23
N HIS A 242 16.99 -18.20 23.45
CA HIS A 242 16.99 -16.76 23.70
C HIS A 242 18.30 -16.09 23.23
N ASN A 243 18.18 -14.87 22.73
CA ASN A 243 19.30 -14.08 22.22
C ASN A 243 19.83 -13.03 23.20
N GLY A 244 19.19 -12.84 24.35
CA GLY A 244 19.59 -11.91 25.38
C GLY A 244 19.30 -12.46 26.76
N PHE A 245 20.25 -12.29 27.68
CA PHE A 245 20.20 -12.83 29.02
C PHE A 245 20.48 -11.71 30.03
N PRO A 246 19.59 -11.47 31.01
CA PRO A 246 19.86 -10.54 32.10
C PRO A 246 20.94 -11.07 33.04
N VAL A 247 21.84 -10.17 33.45
CA VAL A 247 22.90 -10.42 34.43
C VAL A 247 22.44 -9.89 35.79
N VAL A 248 22.44 -10.76 36.80
CA VAL A 248 21.96 -10.48 38.16
C VAL A 248 23.03 -10.82 39.20
N ASP A 249 23.14 -9.98 40.22
CA ASP A 249 23.87 -10.34 41.44
C ASP A 249 22.91 -11.03 42.40
N THR A 250 23.33 -12.17 42.96
CA THR A 250 22.60 -12.82 44.05
C THR A 250 22.52 -11.88 45.24
N ALA A 251 21.30 -11.55 45.68
CA ALA A 251 21.08 -10.80 46.91
C ALA A 251 21.59 -11.62 48.11
N GLU A 252 22.20 -10.94 49.08
CA GLU A 252 22.59 -11.55 50.36
C GLU A 252 21.36 -12.16 51.06
N GLU A 253 21.57 -13.26 51.79
CA GLU A 253 20.55 -14.24 52.23
C GLU A 253 19.35 -13.70 53.04
N HIS A 254 19.33 -12.42 53.43
CA HIS A 254 18.35 -11.80 54.32
C HIS A 254 17.09 -11.25 53.65
N SER A 255 16.95 -11.37 52.33
CA SER A 255 15.76 -10.88 51.59
C SER A 255 15.33 -11.85 50.48
N ARG A 256 15.13 -13.12 50.83
CA ARG A 256 14.56 -14.11 49.91
C ARG A 256 13.05 -13.92 49.80
N ASP A 257 12.63 -12.89 49.06
CA ASP A 257 11.33 -12.96 48.39
C ASP A 257 11.39 -14.08 47.35
N GLU A 258 10.48 -15.05 47.41
CA GLU A 258 10.42 -16.22 46.51
C GLU A 258 10.32 -15.85 45.01
N HIS A 259 10.04 -14.58 44.70
CA HIS A 259 9.88 -14.06 43.36
C HIS A 259 11.03 -13.16 42.86
N SER A 260 12.11 -12.96 43.63
CA SER A 260 13.22 -12.08 43.25
C SER A 260 14.44 -12.86 42.76
N PHE A 261 14.91 -12.57 41.54
CA PHE A 261 16.10 -13.17 40.94
C PHE A 261 17.42 -12.46 41.35
N GLY A 262 17.35 -11.49 42.26
CA GLY A 262 18.50 -10.68 42.69
C GLY A 262 18.58 -9.29 42.05
N ARG A 263 19.71 -8.60 42.23
CA ARG A 263 19.89 -7.22 41.74
C ARG A 263 20.34 -7.23 40.28
N PHE A 264 19.51 -6.68 39.39
CA PHE A 264 19.86 -6.52 37.98
C PHE A 264 21.09 -5.62 37.80
N ARG A 265 22.06 -6.07 37.00
CA ARG A 265 23.29 -5.34 36.66
C ARG A 265 23.40 -4.94 35.20
N GLY A 266 22.82 -5.74 34.30
CA GLY A 266 22.87 -5.46 32.88
C GLY A 266 22.29 -6.60 32.06
N ILE A 267 22.45 -6.50 30.73
CA ILE A 267 22.05 -7.54 29.78
C ILE A 267 23.26 -7.93 28.95
N ILE A 268 23.40 -9.23 28.67
CA ILE A 268 24.42 -9.75 27.76
C ILE A 268 23.72 -10.52 26.63
N LEU A 269 24.16 -10.27 25.40
CA LEU A 269 23.59 -10.91 24.22
C LEU A 269 24.28 -12.24 23.93
N ARG A 270 23.53 -13.18 23.34
CA ARG A 270 24.03 -14.49 22.94
C ARG A 270 25.27 -14.39 22.06
N TRP A 271 25.27 -13.49 21.08
CA TRP A 271 26.41 -13.31 20.19
C TRP A 271 27.66 -12.78 20.93
N GLN A 272 27.48 -11.92 21.95
CA GLN A 272 28.59 -11.44 22.76
C GLN A 272 29.23 -12.60 23.55
N LEU A 273 28.41 -13.48 24.12
CA LEU A 273 28.89 -14.68 24.80
C LEU A 273 29.62 -15.63 23.85
N ILE A 274 29.11 -15.84 22.64
CA ILE A 274 29.77 -16.69 21.64
C ILE A 274 31.16 -16.12 21.29
N VAL A 275 31.29 -14.80 21.11
CA VAL A 275 32.57 -14.15 20.82
C VAL A 275 33.54 -14.25 22.01
N LEU A 276 33.06 -14.18 23.26
CA LEU A 276 33.88 -14.32 24.45
C LEU A 276 34.35 -15.77 24.71
N LEU A 277 33.67 -16.75 24.11
CA LEU A 277 34.00 -18.18 24.23
C LEU A 277 34.92 -18.69 23.11
N GLN A 278 35.13 -17.89 22.05
CA GLN A 278 36.10 -18.15 20.99
C GLN A 278 37.52 -17.81 21.45
#